data_AF-A0A7V3I2R2-F1
#
_entry.id   AF-A0A7V3I2R2-F1
#
_cell.length_a   1.000
_cell.length_b   1.000
_cell.length_c   1.000
_cell.angle_alpha   90.00
_cell.angle_beta   90.00
_cell.angle_gamma   90.00
#
_symmetry.space_group_name_H-M   'P 1'
#
loop_
_entity.id
_entity.type
_entity.pdbx_description
1 polymer ?
#
loop_
_entity_poly.entity_id
_entity_poly.type
_entity_poly.pdbx_seq_one_letter_code
_entity_poly.pdbx_strand_id
1 'polypeptide(L)'
;MTTTSPVSLYPPEGFGAPKNRRGHAGGVDVGLPEGTVVFSADNHISLASDIFYERFPEDLKDKAPRIWYEEGAYQVGRKGQSFLPGDFSAVLMQYDDLPGAASNNIEARI
;
A
#
# COMPACT_ATOMS: atom_id res chain seq x y z
N MET A 1 -6.39 -43.21 -9.09
CA MET A 1 -6.17 -41.88 -9.69
C MET A 1 -5.57 -41.00 -8.61
N THR A 2 -4.29 -40.66 -8.73
CA THR A 2 -3.57 -39.86 -7.73
C THR A 2 -3.83 -38.39 -8.06
N THR A 3 -4.58 -37.70 -7.20
CA THR A 3 -4.81 -36.26 -7.31
C THR A 3 -3.52 -35.54 -6.93
N THR A 4 -2.85 -34.95 -7.92
CA THR A 4 -1.73 -34.04 -7.71
C THR A 4 -2.29 -32.74 -7.12
N SER A 5 -2.04 -32.49 -5.84
CA SER A 5 -2.36 -31.19 -5.23
C SER A 5 -1.58 -30.09 -5.95
N PRO A 6 -2.21 -28.95 -6.30
CA PRO A 6 -1.49 -27.86 -6.94
C PRO A 6 -0.37 -27.39 -6.01
N VAL A 7 0.85 -27.33 -6.53
CA VAL A 7 1.98 -26.73 -5.83
C VAL A 7 1.61 -25.26 -5.61
N SER A 8 1.38 -24.87 -4.36
CA SER A 8 1.20 -23.47 -4.01
C SER A 8 2.47 -22.71 -4.38
N LEU A 9 2.36 -21.78 -5.34
CA LEU A 9 3.45 -20.86 -5.70
C LEU A 9 3.70 -19.81 -4.61
N TYR A 10 2.81 -19.69 -3.64
CA TYR A 10 2.97 -18.81 -2.50
C TYR A 10 3.70 -19.53 -1.35
N PRO A 11 4.64 -18.85 -0.68
CA PRO A 11 5.29 -19.38 0.51
C PRO A 11 4.25 -19.61 1.62
N PRO A 12 4.60 -20.41 2.65
CA PRO A 12 3.77 -20.58 3.84
C PRO A 12 3.32 -19.23 4.42
N GLU A 13 2.14 -19.21 5.04
CA GLU A 13 1.58 -17.99 5.63
C GLU A 13 2.60 -17.26 6.53
N GLY A 14 2.65 -15.93 6.44
CA GLY A 14 3.62 -15.08 7.15
C GLY A 14 4.89 -14.73 6.36
N PHE A 15 5.20 -15.44 5.27
CA PHE A 15 6.36 -15.17 4.40
C PHE A 15 6.00 -14.49 3.07
N GLY A 16 4.72 -14.22 2.84
CA GLY A 16 4.23 -13.52 1.64
C GLY A 16 3.99 -12.02 1.89
N ALA A 17 3.29 -11.39 0.95
CA ALA A 17 2.81 -10.02 1.13
C ALA A 17 2.02 -9.89 2.45
N PRO A 18 2.29 -8.86 3.28
CA PRO A 18 1.71 -8.71 4.60
C PRO A 18 0.23 -8.25 4.56
N LYS A 19 -0.63 -9.12 4.02
CA LYS A 19 -2.09 -8.98 3.90
C LYS A 19 -2.87 -9.09 5.21
N ASN A 20 -2.21 -9.57 6.26
CA ASN A 20 -2.79 -9.75 7.59
C ASN A 20 -2.33 -8.64 8.57
N ARG A 21 -1.87 -7.49 8.05
CA ARG A 21 -1.44 -6.36 8.89
C ARG A 21 -2.58 -5.91 9.80
N ARG A 22 -2.23 -5.52 11.01
CA ARG A 22 -3.13 -4.94 12.00
C ARG A 22 -2.44 -3.70 12.57
N GLY A 23 -3.21 -2.69 12.95
CA GLY A 23 -2.65 -1.57 13.72
C GLY A 23 -2.17 -2.06 15.09
N HIS A 24 -0.98 -1.64 15.51
CA HIS A 24 -0.38 -2.04 16.80
C HIS A 24 -0.62 -1.01 17.92
N ALA A 25 -1.38 0.06 17.64
CA ALA A 25 -1.69 1.12 18.61
C ALA A 25 -2.40 0.62 19.89
N GLY A 26 -2.94 -0.61 19.89
CA GLY A 26 -3.77 -1.19 20.95
C GLY A 26 -3.07 -2.12 21.96
N GLY A 27 -1.80 -1.91 22.32
CA GLY A 27 -1.21 -2.58 23.49
C GLY A 27 -0.75 -4.03 23.26
N VAL A 28 -0.15 -4.30 22.10
CA VAL A 28 0.64 -5.52 21.92
C VAL A 28 1.92 -5.39 22.76
N ASP A 29 2.13 -6.32 23.68
CA ASP A 29 3.41 -6.43 24.37
C ASP A 29 4.49 -6.84 23.37
N VAL A 30 5.33 -5.86 23.01
CA VAL A 30 6.45 -6.02 22.08
C VAL A 30 7.77 -6.30 22.80
N GLY A 31 7.76 -6.48 24.13
CA GLY A 31 8.95 -6.74 24.94
C GLY A 31 9.90 -5.56 25.06
N LEU A 32 9.42 -4.33 24.81
CA LEU A 32 10.21 -3.11 24.95
C LEU A 32 10.11 -2.57 26.39
N PRO A 33 11.17 -1.93 26.93
CA PRO A 33 11.14 -1.32 28.25
C PRO A 33 10.00 -0.30 28.41
N GLU A 34 9.46 -0.18 29.62
CA GLU A 34 8.43 0.82 29.95
C GLU A 34 8.90 2.23 29.59
N GLY A 35 8.02 3.02 28.98
CA GLY A 35 8.34 4.37 28.51
C GLY A 35 9.08 4.43 27.18
N THR A 36 9.38 3.30 26.53
CA THR A 36 9.94 3.30 25.17
C THR A 36 8.94 3.88 24.18
N VAL A 37 9.37 4.90 23.44
CA VAL A 37 8.60 5.49 22.33
C VAL A 37 9.19 5.00 21.02
N VAL A 38 8.34 4.38 20.19
CA VAL A 38 8.74 3.90 18.85
C VAL A 38 8.31 4.91 17.81
N PHE A 39 9.24 5.29 16.94
CA PHE A 39 8.98 6.11 15.76
C PHE A 39 9.34 5.30 14.52
N SER A 40 8.43 5.19 13.56
CA SER A 40 8.77 4.54 12.29
C SER A 40 9.67 5.45 11.47
N ALA A 41 10.83 4.95 11.05
CA ALA A 41 11.73 5.65 10.15
C ALA A 41 11.27 5.61 8.69
N ASP A 42 10.31 4.73 8.38
CA ASP A 42 9.78 4.53 7.04
C ASP A 42 8.27 4.21 7.09
N ASN A 43 7.49 4.85 6.24
CA ASN A 43 6.07 4.54 6.08
C ASN A 43 5.58 4.94 4.68
N HIS A 44 4.61 4.19 4.17
CA HIS A 44 4.03 4.37 2.85
C HIS A 44 2.52 4.48 2.92
N ILE A 45 1.93 5.18 1.96
CA ILE A 45 0.51 5.46 1.92
C ILE A 45 -0.01 5.37 0.49
N SER A 46 -1.23 4.85 0.32
CA SER A 46 -1.88 4.83 -0.99
C SER A 46 -2.56 6.17 -1.27
N LEU A 47 -2.28 6.73 -2.46
CA LEU A 47 -2.82 8.01 -2.88
C LEU A 47 -4.14 7.80 -3.63
N ALA A 48 -5.20 8.48 -3.16
CA ALA A 48 -6.53 8.41 -3.76
C ALA A 48 -6.89 9.69 -4.55
N SER A 49 -5.96 10.64 -4.66
CA SER A 49 -6.13 11.92 -5.34
C SER A 49 -4.93 12.22 -6.25
N ASP A 50 -5.18 12.98 -7.32
CA ASP A 50 -4.19 13.31 -8.35
C ASP A 50 -3.33 14.50 -7.92
N ILE A 51 -2.74 14.38 -6.73
CA ILE A 51 -2.11 15.48 -6.00
C ILE A 51 -0.99 16.17 -6.78
N PHE A 52 -0.30 15.42 -7.66
CA PHE A 52 0.78 15.93 -8.48
C PHE A 52 0.22 16.82 -9.58
N TYR A 53 -0.75 16.35 -10.35
CA TYR A 53 -1.38 17.16 -11.41
C TYR A 53 -2.08 18.40 -10.84
N GLU A 54 -2.81 18.24 -9.73
CA GLU A 54 -3.56 19.32 -9.08
C GLU A 54 -2.65 20.47 -8.62
N ARG A 55 -1.42 20.16 -8.18
CA ARG A 55 -0.49 21.13 -7.57
C ARG A 55 0.72 21.45 -8.44
N PHE A 56 0.86 20.82 -9.61
CA PHE A 56 1.96 21.14 -10.54
C PHE A 56 1.78 22.54 -11.13
N PRO A 57 2.87 23.25 -11.46
CA PRO A 57 2.82 24.49 -12.21
C PRO A 57 2.02 24.32 -13.51
N GLU A 58 1.18 25.29 -13.87
CA GLU A 58 0.21 25.14 -14.97
C GLU A 58 0.87 24.76 -16.30
N ASP A 59 1.99 25.39 -16.63
CA ASP A 59 2.77 25.13 -17.85
C ASP A 59 3.49 23.77 -17.84
N LEU A 60 3.48 23.07 -16.71
CA LEU A 60 4.13 21.77 -16.51
C LEU A 60 3.15 20.66 -16.15
N LYS A 61 1.84 20.92 -16.01
CA LYS A 61 0.86 19.91 -15.57
C LYS A 61 0.83 18.65 -16.44
N ASP A 62 0.99 18.80 -17.75
CA ASP A 62 1.04 17.66 -18.69
C ASP A 62 2.31 16.78 -18.53
N LYS A 63 3.28 17.24 -17.74
CA LYS A 63 4.49 16.50 -17.37
C LYS A 63 4.40 15.85 -15.99
N ALA A 64 3.40 16.21 -15.19
CA ALA A 64 3.21 15.64 -13.87
C ALA A 64 2.95 14.13 -13.93
N PRO A 65 3.44 13.37 -12.93
CA PRO A 65 2.86 12.07 -12.63
C PRO A 65 1.35 12.21 -12.42
N ARG A 66 0.62 11.16 -12.75
CA ARG A 66 -0.83 11.06 -12.58
C ARG A 66 -1.14 9.97 -11.58
N ILE A 67 -2.20 10.17 -10.80
CA ILE A 67 -2.86 9.15 -9.99
C ILE A 67 -4.23 8.86 -10.58
N TRP A 68 -4.56 7.58 -10.77
CA TRP A 68 -5.88 7.14 -11.23
C TRP A 68 -6.23 5.79 -10.63
N TYR A 69 -7.51 5.43 -10.65
CA TYR A 69 -7.98 4.13 -10.18
C TYR A 69 -8.30 3.23 -11.38
N GLU A 70 -7.70 2.04 -11.42
CA GLU A 70 -7.85 1.08 -12.51
C GLU A 70 -7.63 -0.34 -11.99
N GLU A 71 -8.48 -1.28 -12.45
CA GLU A 71 -8.40 -2.70 -12.10
C GLU A 71 -8.35 -2.99 -10.59
N GLY A 72 -9.06 -2.20 -9.80
CA GLY A 72 -9.11 -2.37 -8.35
C GLY A 72 -7.92 -1.78 -7.60
N ALA A 73 -7.06 -1.01 -8.26
CA ALA A 73 -5.88 -0.41 -7.66
C ALA A 73 -5.71 1.07 -8.01
N TYR A 74 -5.18 1.85 -7.05
CA TYR A 74 -4.65 3.17 -7.34
C TYR A 74 -3.28 3.03 -8.02
N GLN A 75 -3.18 3.57 -9.23
CA GLN A 75 -1.97 3.58 -10.04
C GLN A 75 -1.25 4.91 -9.90
N VAL A 76 0.07 4.89 -10.11
CA VAL A 76 0.90 6.09 -10.25
C VAL A 76 1.73 5.96 -11.52
N GLY A 77 1.75 7.00 -12.35
CA GLY A 77 2.37 6.86 -13.66
C GLY A 77 2.34 8.10 -14.53
N ARG A 78 2.60 7.93 -15.83
CA ARG A 78 2.57 9.01 -16.82
C ARG A 78 1.99 8.52 -18.14
N LYS A 79 1.12 9.32 -18.77
CA LYS A 79 0.52 9.04 -20.10
C LYS A 79 -0.13 7.64 -20.19
N GLY A 80 -0.84 7.21 -19.14
CA GLY A 80 -1.50 5.90 -19.09
C GLY A 80 -0.55 4.72 -18.85
N GLN A 81 0.74 4.96 -18.60
CA GLN A 81 1.70 3.94 -18.21
C GLN A 81 1.95 4.03 -16.69
N SER A 82 1.61 2.96 -15.97
CA SER A 82 1.96 2.82 -14.55
C SER A 82 3.47 2.69 -14.37
N PHE A 83 4.00 3.28 -13.29
CA PHE A 83 5.38 3.05 -12.85
C PHE A 83 5.56 1.69 -12.20
N LEU A 84 4.46 1.05 -11.81
CA LEU A 84 4.44 -0.23 -11.12
C LEU A 84 4.01 -1.34 -12.08
N PRO A 85 4.70 -2.50 -12.10
CA PRO A 85 4.21 -3.69 -12.76
C PRO A 85 2.87 -4.14 -12.16
N GLY A 86 1.98 -4.71 -12.97
CA GLY A 86 0.64 -5.14 -12.53
C GLY A 86 0.65 -6.08 -11.32
N ASP A 87 1.54 -7.09 -11.32
CA ASP A 87 1.69 -8.01 -10.18
C ASP A 87 2.12 -7.29 -8.90
N PHE A 88 2.90 -6.22 -9.02
CA PHE A 88 3.31 -5.42 -7.87
C PHE A 88 2.15 -4.58 -7.34
N SER A 89 1.34 -3.98 -8.23
CA SER A 89 0.12 -3.27 -7.83
C SER A 89 -0.84 -4.19 -7.07
N ALA A 90 -1.00 -5.45 -7.52
CA ALA A 90 -1.82 -6.45 -6.82
C ALA A 90 -1.30 -6.79 -5.41
N VAL A 91 0.01 -6.75 -5.20
CA VAL A 91 0.62 -6.90 -3.86
C VAL A 91 0.33 -5.68 -2.99
N LEU A 92 0.46 -4.46 -3.53
CA LEU A 92 0.22 -3.24 -2.79
C LEU A 92 -1.23 -3.13 -2.30
N MET A 93 -2.20 -3.56 -3.11
CA MET A 93 -3.62 -3.55 -2.72
C MET A 93 -3.96 -4.43 -1.53
N GLN A 94 -3.08 -5.36 -1.15
CA GLN A 94 -3.25 -6.14 0.08
C GLN A 94 -3.01 -5.31 1.35
N TYR A 95 -2.52 -4.07 1.22
CA TYR A 95 -2.36 -3.12 2.32
C TYR A 95 -3.54 -2.16 2.48
N ASP A 96 -4.27 -1.88 1.40
CA ASP A 96 -5.24 -0.77 1.33
C ASP A 96 -6.48 -0.98 2.20
N ASP A 97 -6.83 -2.23 2.49
CA ASP A 97 -7.96 -2.55 3.39
C ASP A 97 -7.70 -2.17 4.85
N LEU A 98 -6.43 -1.93 5.24
CA LEU A 98 -6.11 -1.49 6.58
C LEU A 98 -6.54 -0.01 6.76
N PRO A 99 -7.41 0.32 7.73
CA PRO A 99 -7.77 1.70 8.02
C PRO A 99 -6.52 2.57 8.27
N GLY A 100 -6.44 3.74 7.62
CA GLY A 100 -5.28 4.63 7.68
C GLY A 100 -4.20 4.38 6.62
N ALA A 101 -4.25 3.25 5.88
CA ALA A 101 -3.26 2.93 4.85
C ALA A 101 -3.38 3.83 3.60
N ALA A 102 -4.58 4.33 3.32
CA ALA A 102 -4.86 5.20 2.17
C ALA A 102 -5.23 6.63 2.60
N SER A 103 -5.00 7.58 1.70
CA SER A 103 -5.29 9.02 1.90
C SER A 103 -6.78 9.37 1.93
N ASN A 104 -7.68 8.42 1.67
CA ASN A 104 -9.13 8.59 1.79
C ASN A 104 -9.67 8.37 3.22
N ASN A 105 -8.82 7.95 4.17
CA ASN A 105 -9.18 7.73 5.57
C ASN A 105 -7.96 8.02 6.46
N ILE A 106 -7.44 9.24 6.39
CA ILE A 106 -6.20 9.60 7.08
C ILE A 106 -6.39 9.68 8.60
N GLU A 107 -7.60 9.96 9.05
CA GLU A 107 -8.02 10.05 10.44
C GLU A 107 -7.92 8.71 11.17
N ALA A 108 -7.96 7.60 10.44
CA ALA A 108 -7.74 6.27 10.99
C ALA A 108 -6.25 5.90 11.19
N ARG A 109 -5.31 6.81 10.88
CA ARG A 109 -3.91 6.63 11.28
C ARG A 109 -3.77 6.91 12.77
N ILE A 110 -3.42 5.86 13.51
CA ILE A 110 -3.20 5.89 14.95
C ILE A 110 -1.77 5.44 15.23
#